data_AF-A0A6B3GNX2-F1
#
_entry.id   AF-A0A6B3GNX2-F1
#
_cell.length_a   1.000
_cell.length_b   1.000
_cell.length_c   1.000
_cell.angle_alpha   90.00
_cell.angle_beta   90.00
_cell.angle_gamma   90.00
#
_symmetry.space_group_name_H-M   'P 1'
#
loop_
_entity.id
_entity.type
_entity.pdbx_description
1 polymer ?
#
loop_
_entity_poly.entity_id
_entity_poly.type
_entity_poly.pdbx_seq_one_letter_code
_entity_poly.pdbx_strand_id
1 'polypeptide(L)'
;MQFEVWAPDADSVVLEAADVRSPMERDAEREGWWTARAEASDGDRYGFRVDDGPLLPDPRSRRQPDGPDGPSAVVDQEAYAWRNGWAGRRLNRAVLYELHVGTYTPEGTFDAAAARLGHLAELGVTHVSLMPVCPFPGVNGWGYEGVSLWAVHEPYGGPEGLKRFVDSAHELGLGVVLDVVHNHLGPSGNYLPAFGPYFTDTHHT
;
A
#
# COMPACT_ATOMS: atom_id res chain seq x y z
N MET A 1 4.12 -18.36 7.34
CA MET A 1 3.65 -16.98 7.61
C MET A 1 2.25 -17.03 8.22
N GLN A 2 1.88 -16.04 9.06
CA GLN A 2 0.52 -15.89 9.56
C GLN A 2 -0.25 -14.92 8.66
N PHE A 3 -1.42 -15.33 8.20
CA PHE A 3 -2.39 -14.52 7.48
C PHE A 3 -3.58 -14.25 8.39
N GLU A 4 -4.12 -13.04 8.33
CA GLU A 4 -5.23 -12.63 9.17
C GLU A 4 -6.11 -11.61 8.47
N VAL A 5 -7.43 -11.71 8.67
CA VAL A 5 -8.40 -10.77 8.11
C VAL A 5 -9.54 -10.57 9.09
N TRP A 6 -10.01 -9.32 9.21
CA TRP A 6 -11.20 -9.00 9.99
C TRP A 6 -12.43 -9.12 9.10
N ALA A 7 -13.27 -10.10 9.40
CA ALA A 7 -14.51 -10.39 8.71
C ALA A 7 -15.56 -10.87 9.74
N PRO A 8 -16.13 -9.95 10.54
CA PRO A 8 -16.88 -10.30 11.75
C PRO A 8 -18.15 -11.10 11.46
N ASP A 9 -18.83 -10.75 10.38
CA ASP A 9 -20.15 -11.28 10.01
C ASP A 9 -20.06 -12.51 9.10
N ALA A 10 -18.85 -12.89 8.67
CA ALA A 10 -18.63 -14.08 7.85
C ALA A 10 -18.94 -15.35 8.64
N ASP A 11 -19.51 -16.37 7.98
CA ASP A 11 -19.66 -17.72 8.54
C ASP A 11 -18.40 -18.56 8.31
N SER A 12 -17.66 -18.28 7.24
CA SER A 12 -16.43 -18.97 6.86
C SER A 12 -15.48 -18.06 6.08
N VAL A 13 -14.17 -18.28 6.27
CA VAL A 13 -13.12 -17.63 5.47
C VAL A 13 -12.10 -18.67 5.03
N VAL A 14 -11.72 -18.62 3.76
CA VAL A 14 -10.66 -19.45 3.17
C VAL A 14 -9.55 -18.54 2.66
N LEU A 15 -8.32 -18.82 3.11
CA LEU A 15 -7.11 -18.28 2.50
C LEU A 15 -6.82 -19.06 1.23
N GLU A 16 -6.60 -18.38 0.11
CA GLU A 16 -6.02 -18.95 -1.11
C GLU A 16 -4.66 -18.30 -1.31
N ALA A 17 -3.57 -19.06 -1.16
CA ALA A 17 -2.20 -18.58 -1.30
C ALA A 17 -1.36 -19.60 -2.06
N ALA A 18 -0.57 -19.15 -3.05
CA ALA A 18 0.21 -20.03 -3.93
C ALA A 18 -0.61 -21.24 -4.46
N ASP A 19 -1.84 -20.96 -4.91
CA ASP A 19 -2.84 -21.94 -5.39
C ASP A 19 -3.32 -22.98 -4.36
N VAL A 20 -2.95 -22.84 -3.09
CA VAL A 20 -3.40 -23.70 -1.98
C VAL A 20 -4.53 -23.01 -1.22
N ARG A 21 -5.65 -23.72 -1.06
CA ARG A 21 -6.78 -23.28 -0.23
C ARG A 21 -6.69 -23.84 1.18
N SER A 22 -6.71 -22.95 2.16
CA SER A 22 -6.64 -23.27 3.59
C SER A 22 -7.82 -22.63 4.32
N PRO A 23 -8.71 -23.41 4.95
CA PRO A 23 -9.72 -22.85 5.86
C PRO A 23 -9.05 -22.03 6.95
N MET A 24 -9.61 -20.86 7.26
CA MET A 24 -9.16 -20.02 8.37
C MET A 24 -9.97 -20.32 9.62
N GLU A 25 -9.35 -20.15 10.78
CA GLU A 25 -9.97 -20.31 12.09
C GLU A 25 -10.28 -18.94 12.70
N ARG A 26 -11.39 -18.83 13.43
CA ARG A 26 -11.68 -17.62 14.22
C ARG A 26 -10.62 -17.45 15.30
N ASP A 27 -10.15 -16.22 15.48
CA ASP A 27 -9.26 -15.85 16.57
C ASP A 27 -10.04 -15.79 17.88
N ALA A 28 -9.56 -16.52 18.90
CA ALA A 28 -10.25 -16.62 20.19
C ALA A 28 -10.14 -15.35 21.05
N GLU A 29 -9.14 -14.51 20.80
CA GLU A 29 -8.86 -13.29 21.57
C GLU A 29 -9.30 -12.03 20.86
N ARG A 30 -9.43 -12.08 19.52
CA ARG A 30 -9.77 -10.93 18.67
C ARG A 30 -11.08 -11.17 17.95
N GLU A 31 -12.14 -10.57 18.46
CA GLU A 31 -13.50 -10.68 17.89
C GLU A 31 -13.53 -10.30 16.40
N GLY A 32 -14.16 -11.17 15.60
CA GLY A 32 -14.32 -11.01 14.16
C GLY A 32 -13.06 -11.24 13.32
N TRP A 33 -11.93 -11.59 13.94
CA TRP A 33 -10.71 -11.93 13.21
C TRP A 33 -10.67 -13.41 12.84
N TRP A 34 -10.14 -13.66 11.64
CA TRP A 34 -9.83 -14.99 11.12
C TRP A 34 -8.33 -15.11 10.92
N THR A 35 -7.76 -16.28 11.20
CA THR A 35 -6.32 -16.54 11.04
C THR A 35 -6.04 -17.87 10.37
N ALA A 36 -4.95 -17.93 9.62
CA ALA A 36 -4.38 -19.18 9.11
C ALA A 36 -2.86 -19.07 9.01
N ARG A 37 -2.18 -20.21 9.05
CA ARG A 37 -0.75 -20.30 8.73
C ARG A 37 -0.57 -21.01 7.40
N ALA A 38 0.21 -20.41 6.53
CA ALA A 38 0.60 -21.00 5.24
C ALA A 38 2.07 -20.70 4.95
N GLU A 39 2.70 -21.57 4.16
CA GLU A 39 4.01 -21.28 3.57
C GLU A 39 3.81 -20.31 2.40
N ALA A 40 4.57 -19.22 2.41
CA ALA A 40 4.56 -18.22 1.35
C ALA A 40 5.87 -17.42 1.41
N SER A 41 6.34 -17.02 0.24
CA SER A 41 7.56 -16.23 0.01
C SER A 41 7.21 -14.85 -0.55
N ASP A 42 8.18 -13.95 -0.60
CA ASP A 42 7.99 -12.65 -1.25
C ASP A 42 7.44 -12.81 -2.68
N GLY A 43 6.43 -12.01 -3.02
CA GLY A 43 5.78 -12.04 -4.33
C GLY A 43 4.67 -13.07 -4.50
N ASP A 44 4.57 -14.08 -3.63
CA ASP A 44 3.50 -15.08 -3.71
C ASP A 44 2.13 -14.41 -3.65
N ARG A 45 1.25 -14.83 -4.56
CA ARG A 45 -0.11 -14.31 -4.66
C ARG A 45 -1.00 -14.94 -3.59
N TYR A 46 -1.86 -14.12 -3.00
CA TYR A 46 -2.87 -14.58 -2.06
C TYR A 46 -4.12 -13.70 -2.06
N GLY A 47 -5.19 -14.24 -1.50
CA GLY A 47 -6.41 -13.52 -1.20
C GLY A 47 -7.32 -14.32 -0.27
N PHE A 48 -8.50 -13.78 -0.01
CA PHE A 48 -9.48 -14.39 0.88
C PHE A 48 -10.78 -14.65 0.15
N ARG A 49 -11.41 -15.81 0.42
CA ARG A 49 -12.79 -16.08 0.05
C ARG A 49 -13.62 -16.03 1.32
N VAL A 50 -14.64 -15.18 1.31
CA VAL A 50 -15.61 -15.03 2.40
C VAL A 50 -16.89 -15.75 1.97
N ASP A 51 -17.40 -16.65 2.79
CA ASP A 51 -18.67 -17.38 2.58
C ASP A 51 -18.82 -17.99 1.17
N ASP A 52 -17.82 -18.78 0.76
CA ASP A 52 -17.71 -19.42 -0.57
C ASP A 52 -17.77 -18.44 -1.76
N GLY A 53 -17.53 -17.15 -1.51
CA GLY A 53 -17.52 -16.09 -2.50
C GLY A 53 -16.30 -16.09 -3.45
N PRO A 54 -16.18 -15.02 -4.27
CA PRO A 54 -15.01 -14.83 -5.12
C PRO A 54 -13.73 -14.69 -4.29
N LEU A 55 -12.58 -14.86 -4.95
CA LEU A 55 -11.30 -14.52 -4.35
C LEU A 55 -11.21 -12.99 -4.28
N LEU A 56 -11.02 -12.46 -3.09
CA LEU A 56 -10.91 -11.03 -2.84
C LEU A 56 -9.48 -10.66 -2.42
N PRO A 57 -9.00 -9.47 -2.81
CA PRO A 57 -7.76 -8.92 -2.27
C PRO A 57 -7.82 -8.75 -0.75
N ASP A 58 -6.66 -8.75 -0.10
CA ASP A 58 -6.56 -8.43 1.31
C ASP A 58 -6.93 -6.94 1.57
N PRO A 59 -7.91 -6.64 2.44
CA PRO A 59 -8.16 -5.29 2.97
C PRO A 59 -6.91 -4.54 3.46
N ARG A 60 -5.92 -5.29 3.94
CA ARG A 60 -4.64 -4.83 4.49
C ARG A 60 -3.46 -5.18 3.59
N SER A 61 -3.72 -5.41 2.29
CA SER A 61 -2.72 -5.78 1.30
C SER A 61 -1.53 -4.82 1.30
N ARG A 62 -0.32 -5.39 1.31
CA ARG A 62 0.94 -4.65 1.21
C ARG A 62 1.37 -4.39 -0.23
N ARG A 63 0.79 -5.10 -1.19
CA ARG A 63 1.13 -5.00 -2.62
C ARG A 63 0.00 -5.56 -3.48
N GLN A 64 -0.33 -4.82 -4.53
CA GLN A 64 -1.35 -5.17 -5.53
C GLN A 64 -0.74 -5.16 -6.93
N PRO A 65 -0.04 -6.24 -7.34
CA PRO A 65 0.75 -6.21 -8.58
C PRO A 65 -0.10 -6.11 -9.84
N ASP A 66 -1.31 -6.67 -9.77
CA ASP A 66 -2.23 -6.80 -10.90
C ASP A 66 -3.39 -5.77 -10.81
N GLY A 67 -3.22 -4.72 -10.00
CA GLY A 67 -4.24 -3.71 -9.71
C GLY A 67 -5.11 -4.06 -8.50
N PRO A 68 -6.01 -3.14 -8.08
CA PRO A 68 -6.77 -3.29 -6.84
C PRO A 68 -7.78 -4.44 -6.84
N ASP A 69 -8.17 -4.95 -8.01
CA ASP A 69 -9.09 -6.08 -8.15
C ASP A 69 -8.38 -7.45 -8.12
N GLY A 70 -7.05 -7.46 -8.26
CA GLY A 70 -6.25 -8.66 -8.33
C GLY A 70 -5.93 -9.26 -6.96
N PRO A 71 -5.39 -10.49 -6.93
CA PRO A 71 -4.85 -11.06 -5.70
C PRO A 71 -3.72 -10.19 -5.15
N SER A 72 -3.67 -10.10 -3.83
CA SER A 72 -2.58 -9.44 -3.11
C SER A 72 -1.28 -10.23 -3.24
N ALA A 73 -0.15 -9.58 -3.00
CA ALA A 73 1.15 -10.25 -2.97
C ALA A 73 1.83 -10.10 -1.62
N VAL A 74 2.49 -11.16 -1.18
CA VAL A 74 3.35 -11.13 0.01
C VAL A 74 4.50 -10.16 -0.23
N VAL A 75 4.84 -9.39 0.80
CA VAL A 75 5.99 -8.48 0.81
C VAL A 75 6.88 -8.84 1.99
N ASP A 76 8.10 -9.27 1.69
CA ASP A 76 9.18 -9.33 2.65
C ASP A 76 9.72 -7.92 2.90
N GLN A 77 9.47 -7.40 4.10
CA GLN A 77 9.91 -6.05 4.45
C GLN A 77 11.43 -5.96 4.66
N GLU A 78 12.06 -7.08 5.02
CA GLU A 78 13.49 -7.17 5.33
C GLU A 78 14.36 -7.37 4.07
N ALA A 79 13.76 -7.75 2.94
CA ALA A 79 14.45 -7.91 1.66
C ALA A 79 15.16 -6.62 1.19
N TYR A 80 14.67 -5.44 1.61
CA TYR A 80 15.31 -4.18 1.30
C TYR A 80 16.30 -3.74 2.40
N ALA A 81 17.59 -3.76 2.06
CA ALA A 81 18.66 -3.25 2.92
C ALA A 81 18.78 -1.72 2.78
N TRP A 82 18.23 -0.98 3.75
CA TRP A 82 18.36 0.47 3.83
C TRP A 82 19.84 0.90 3.92
N ARG A 83 20.23 1.88 3.11
CA ARG A 83 21.62 2.38 3.08
C ARG A 83 21.87 3.48 4.12
N ASN A 84 20.81 4.11 4.62
CA ASN A 84 20.91 5.35 5.41
C ASN A 84 20.26 5.24 6.79
N GLY A 85 21.04 5.53 7.84
CA GLY A 85 20.56 5.70 9.22
C GLY A 85 19.94 7.09 9.46
N TRP A 86 19.00 7.49 8.60
CA TRP A 86 18.43 8.84 8.60
C TRP A 86 17.73 9.20 9.92
N ALA A 87 18.13 10.30 10.54
CA ALA A 87 17.58 10.74 11.83
C ALA A 87 16.30 11.61 11.72
N GLY A 88 15.86 11.93 10.50
CA GLY A 88 14.74 12.84 10.26
C GLY A 88 15.12 14.32 10.21
N ARG A 89 14.17 15.14 9.74
CA ARG A 89 14.25 16.61 9.77
C ARG A 89 13.03 17.19 10.46
N ARG A 90 13.21 18.33 11.13
CA ARG A 90 12.12 19.01 11.85
C ARG A 90 11.21 19.75 10.88
N LEU A 91 9.91 19.65 11.09
CA LEU A 91 8.89 20.32 10.26
C LEU A 91 8.86 21.84 10.42
N ASN A 92 9.29 22.39 11.56
CA ASN A 92 9.24 23.84 11.82
C ASN A 92 10.18 24.70 10.94
N ARG A 93 11.03 24.05 10.13
CA ARG A 93 11.87 24.69 9.11
C ARG A 93 11.66 24.04 7.74
N ALA A 94 10.53 23.37 7.55
CA ALA A 94 10.25 22.69 6.31
C ALA A 94 9.91 23.68 5.20
N VAL A 95 10.66 23.58 4.11
CA VAL A 95 10.24 23.97 2.76
C VAL A 95 9.83 22.69 2.05
N LEU A 96 8.53 22.57 1.76
CA LEU A 96 7.95 21.41 1.11
C LEU A 96 7.88 21.62 -0.41
N TYR A 97 8.15 20.55 -1.15
CA TYR A 97 7.92 20.47 -2.58
C TYR A 97 6.93 19.34 -2.85
N GLU A 98 5.73 19.66 -3.30
CA GLU A 98 4.72 18.67 -3.68
C GLU A 98 5.13 17.98 -4.99
N LEU A 99 5.07 16.65 -5.01
CA LEU A 99 5.53 15.83 -6.12
C LEU A 99 4.46 14.78 -6.47
N HIS A 100 3.95 14.86 -7.69
CA HIS A 100 3.14 13.82 -8.30
C HIS A 100 4.04 12.86 -9.09
N VAL A 101 4.15 11.61 -8.64
CA VAL A 101 5.12 10.63 -9.20
C VAL A 101 4.88 10.42 -10.69
N GLY A 102 3.62 10.23 -11.10
CA GLY A 102 3.26 9.92 -12.48
C GLY A 102 3.49 11.05 -13.51
N THR A 103 3.78 12.28 -13.08
CA THR A 103 3.99 13.41 -14.00
C THR A 103 5.29 14.18 -13.76
N TYR A 104 5.99 13.90 -12.67
CA TYR A 104 7.24 14.59 -12.35
C TYR A 104 8.38 14.25 -13.32
N THR A 105 8.38 13.03 -13.87
CA THR A 105 9.27 12.63 -14.97
C THR A 105 8.49 11.95 -16.08
N PRO A 106 9.04 11.86 -17.31
CA PRO A 106 8.39 11.15 -18.42
C PRO A 106 8.08 9.68 -18.13
N GLU A 107 8.92 9.02 -17.32
CA GLU A 107 8.76 7.62 -16.94
C GLU A 107 7.65 7.43 -15.89
N GLY A 108 7.38 8.45 -15.07
CA GLY A 108 6.32 8.40 -14.07
C GLY A 108 6.56 7.40 -12.93
N THR A 109 7.82 7.16 -12.54
CA THR A 109 8.19 6.18 -11.51
C THR A 109 8.99 6.77 -10.36
N PHE A 110 9.00 6.07 -9.23
CA PHE A 110 9.81 6.41 -8.07
C PHE A 110 11.31 6.48 -8.39
N ASP A 111 11.84 5.51 -9.13
CA ASP A 111 13.27 5.48 -9.46
C ASP A 111 13.68 6.65 -10.37
N ALA A 112 12.84 7.01 -11.35
CA ALA A 112 13.08 8.15 -12.21
C ALA A 112 12.99 9.48 -11.44
N ALA A 113 12.01 9.60 -10.53
CA ALA A 113 11.88 10.75 -9.65
C ALA A 113 13.08 10.89 -8.70
N ALA A 114 13.55 9.77 -8.12
CA ALA A 114 14.70 9.71 -7.21
C ALA A 114 15.97 10.27 -7.88
N ALA A 115 16.22 9.90 -9.14
CA ALA A 115 17.35 10.38 -9.93
C ALA A 115 17.35 11.90 -10.17
N ARG A 116 16.21 12.58 -9.95
CA ARG A 116 16.07 14.03 -10.10
C ARG A 116 16.10 14.78 -8.78
N LEU A 117 16.12 14.13 -7.62
CA LEU A 117 16.01 14.82 -6.33
C LEU A 117 17.18 15.77 -6.01
N GLY A 118 18.35 15.58 -6.62
CA GLY A 118 19.54 16.42 -6.36
C GLY A 118 19.27 17.91 -6.60
N HIS A 119 18.56 18.26 -7.66
CA HIS A 119 18.25 19.67 -7.95
C HIS A 119 17.30 20.30 -6.91
N LEU A 120 16.42 19.51 -6.29
CA LEU A 120 15.52 20.01 -5.23
C LEU A 120 16.32 20.33 -3.96
N ALA A 121 17.28 19.47 -3.62
CA ALA A 121 18.20 19.73 -2.52
C ALA A 121 19.04 21.00 -2.77
N GLU A 122 19.58 21.17 -3.98
CA GLU A 122 20.33 22.37 -4.39
C GLU A 122 19.47 23.65 -4.36
N LEU A 123 18.19 23.54 -4.76
CA LEU A 123 17.22 24.63 -4.70
C LEU A 123 16.93 25.09 -3.25
N GLY A 124 17.18 24.23 -2.27
CA GLY A 124 16.92 24.48 -0.85
C GLY A 124 15.60 23.87 -0.33
N VAL A 125 14.96 22.98 -1.11
CA VAL A 125 13.86 22.16 -0.62
C VAL A 125 14.37 21.29 0.53
N THR A 126 13.51 21.05 1.50
CA THR A 126 13.87 20.25 2.69
C THR A 126 13.08 18.96 2.81
N HIS A 127 11.87 18.96 2.28
CA HIS A 127 10.97 17.82 2.29
C HIS A 127 10.30 17.69 0.93
N VAL A 128 10.26 16.48 0.39
CA VAL A 128 9.36 16.15 -0.70
C VAL A 128 8.05 15.68 -0.11
N SER A 129 6.93 16.27 -0.56
CA SER A 129 5.59 15.82 -0.23
C SER A 129 5.05 15.01 -1.39
N LEU A 130 5.04 13.69 -1.27
CA LEU A 130 4.43 12.82 -2.26
C LEU A 130 2.92 12.93 -2.18
N MET A 131 2.28 13.16 -3.33
CA MET A 131 0.84 12.91 -3.49
C MET A 131 0.52 11.42 -3.20
N PRO A 132 -0.75 11.04 -2.95
CA PRO A 132 -1.08 9.70 -2.52
C PRO A 132 -0.59 8.62 -3.49
N VAL A 133 -0.04 7.54 -2.93
CA VAL A 133 0.56 6.43 -3.70
C VAL A 133 -0.18 5.12 -3.53
N CYS A 134 -1.35 5.13 -2.90
CA CYS A 134 -2.19 3.94 -2.75
C CYS A 134 -2.69 3.47 -4.13
N PRO A 135 -2.79 2.16 -4.40
CA PRO A 135 -3.34 1.65 -5.64
C PRO A 135 -4.77 2.14 -5.90
N PHE A 136 -4.97 2.59 -7.15
CA PHE A 136 -6.24 2.92 -7.77
C PHE A 136 -6.33 2.19 -9.13
N PRO A 137 -7.52 2.07 -9.74
CA PRO A 137 -7.67 1.44 -11.05
C PRO A 137 -6.93 2.20 -12.17
N GLY A 138 -6.22 1.47 -13.04
CA GLY A 138 -5.47 2.06 -14.14
C GLY A 138 -4.03 2.43 -13.76
N VAL A 139 -3.41 3.30 -14.57
CA VAL A 139 -1.99 3.68 -14.44
C VAL A 139 -1.78 5.18 -14.23
N ASN A 140 -2.83 5.98 -14.44
CA ASN A 140 -2.80 7.43 -14.33
C ASN A 140 -3.92 7.87 -13.38
N GLY A 141 -3.57 8.63 -12.36
CA GLY A 141 -4.49 9.18 -11.38
C GLY A 141 -3.70 10.02 -10.40
N TRP A 142 -4.36 10.99 -9.75
CA TRP A 142 -3.72 11.82 -8.74
C TRP A 142 -3.50 11.10 -7.41
N GLY A 143 -4.11 9.91 -7.22
CA GLY A 143 -3.94 9.08 -6.03
C GLY A 143 -5.11 9.15 -5.03
N TYR A 144 -5.99 10.14 -5.13
CA TYR A 144 -7.11 10.32 -4.19
C TYR A 144 -8.21 9.25 -4.34
N GLU A 145 -8.21 8.48 -5.44
CA GLU A 145 -9.11 7.34 -5.66
C GLU A 145 -8.50 6.01 -5.18
N GLY A 146 -7.47 6.07 -4.32
CA GLY A 146 -6.83 4.88 -3.76
C GLY A 146 -7.79 4.02 -2.94
N VAL A 147 -7.65 2.70 -3.04
CA VAL A 147 -8.51 1.72 -2.33
C VAL A 147 -7.74 0.73 -1.46
N SER A 148 -6.47 0.45 -1.78
CA SER A 148 -5.59 -0.42 -0.97
C SER A 148 -4.63 0.41 -0.12
N LEU A 149 -5.10 0.87 1.05
CA LEU A 149 -4.41 1.86 1.89
C LEU A 149 -2.99 1.47 2.36
N TRP A 150 -2.67 0.18 2.34
CA TRP A 150 -1.39 -0.36 2.82
C TRP A 150 -0.45 -0.79 1.70
N ALA A 151 -0.89 -0.65 0.44
CA ALA A 151 -0.12 -0.99 -0.74
C ALA A 151 0.42 0.27 -1.42
N VAL A 152 1.40 0.07 -2.30
CA VAL A 152 1.95 1.11 -3.16
C VAL A 152 1.58 0.81 -4.60
N HIS A 153 1.16 1.84 -5.35
CA HIS A 153 0.71 1.72 -6.73
C HIS A 153 1.81 1.11 -7.61
N GLU A 154 1.56 -0.10 -8.11
CA GLU A 154 2.55 -0.89 -8.84
C GLU A 154 3.13 -0.16 -10.07
N PRO A 155 2.32 0.59 -10.87
CA PRO A 155 2.84 1.38 -11.99
C PRO A 155 3.92 2.41 -11.63
N TYR A 156 3.96 2.90 -10.38
CA TYR A 156 5.02 3.80 -9.92
C TYR A 156 6.32 3.09 -9.54
N GLY A 157 6.32 1.76 -9.45
CA GLY A 157 7.45 0.93 -9.01
C GLY A 157 7.19 0.17 -7.71
N GLY A 158 5.95 0.20 -7.20
CA GLY A 158 5.52 -0.61 -6.06
C GLY A 158 6.29 -0.31 -4.75
N PRO A 159 6.21 -1.22 -3.76
CA PRO A 159 6.77 -0.99 -2.44
C PRO A 159 8.29 -0.81 -2.44
N GLU A 160 9.03 -1.55 -3.28
CA GLU A 160 10.48 -1.38 -3.37
C GLU A 160 10.90 -0.06 -4.02
N GLY A 161 10.19 0.39 -5.05
CA GLY A 161 10.45 1.68 -5.69
C GLY A 161 10.30 2.82 -4.69
N LEU A 162 9.26 2.79 -3.85
CA LEU A 162 9.07 3.77 -2.79
C LEU A 162 10.22 3.73 -1.76
N LYS A 163 10.67 2.54 -1.34
CA LYS A 163 11.84 2.40 -0.44
C LYS A 163 13.09 3.03 -1.05
N ARG A 164 13.40 2.73 -2.32
CA ARG A 164 14.54 3.32 -3.04
C ARG A 164 14.45 4.83 -3.17
N PHE A 165 13.26 5.37 -3.44
CA PHE A 165 13.02 6.81 -3.49
C PHE A 165 13.31 7.47 -2.14
N VAL A 166 12.74 6.93 -1.06
CA VAL A 166 12.93 7.46 0.30
C VAL A 166 14.41 7.39 0.71
N ASP A 167 15.07 6.27 0.44
CA ASP A 167 16.49 6.09 0.77
C ASP A 167 17.37 7.08 0.00
N SER A 168 17.10 7.29 -1.29
CA SER A 168 17.80 8.29 -2.13
C SER A 168 17.53 9.72 -1.68
N ALA A 169 16.30 10.03 -1.24
CA ALA A 169 15.97 11.32 -0.67
C ALA A 169 16.77 11.58 0.62
N HIS A 170 16.85 10.58 1.50
CA HIS A 170 17.62 10.67 2.74
C HIS A 170 19.13 10.86 2.50
N GLU A 171 19.71 10.23 1.47
CA GLU A 171 21.11 10.46 1.06
C GLU A 171 21.39 11.93 0.72
N LEU A 172 20.39 12.60 0.14
CA LEU A 172 20.45 14.01 -0.26
C LEU A 172 20.04 14.96 0.87
N GLY A 173 19.75 14.44 2.06
CA GLY A 173 19.31 15.25 3.19
C GLY A 173 17.86 15.74 3.07
N LEU A 174 17.04 15.13 2.22
CA LEU A 174 15.62 15.47 2.05
C LEU A 174 14.75 14.58 2.94
N GLY A 175 13.82 15.17 3.67
CA GLY A 175 12.72 14.40 4.27
C GLY A 175 11.70 13.99 3.21
N VAL A 176 10.93 12.93 3.47
CA VAL A 176 9.79 12.54 2.64
C VAL A 176 8.54 12.54 3.51
N VAL A 177 7.50 13.22 3.03
CA VAL A 177 6.16 13.25 3.62
C VAL A 177 5.23 12.59 2.61
N LEU A 178 4.31 11.75 3.10
CA LEU A 178 3.33 11.07 2.26
C LEU A 178 1.94 11.63 2.55
N ASP A 179 1.23 12.03 1.51
CA ASP A 179 -0.19 12.33 1.58
C ASP A 179 -1.00 11.03 1.72
N VAL A 180 -1.94 11.02 2.66
CA VAL A 180 -2.75 9.84 3.04
C VAL A 180 -4.23 10.19 3.08
N VAL A 181 -5.05 9.34 2.46
CA VAL A 181 -6.50 9.53 2.36
C VAL A 181 -7.20 8.56 3.30
N HIS A 182 -7.59 9.03 4.48
CA HIS A 182 -8.31 8.24 5.49
C HIS A 182 -9.78 8.65 5.66
N ASN A 183 -10.29 9.51 4.77
CA ASN A 183 -11.65 10.05 4.85
C ASN A 183 -12.64 9.40 3.87
N HIS A 184 -12.15 8.73 2.82
CA HIS A 184 -12.94 7.93 1.88
C HIS A 184 -12.04 6.91 1.17
N LEU A 185 -12.64 6.02 0.37
CA LEU A 185 -11.94 5.18 -0.62
C LEU A 185 -12.48 5.49 -2.02
N GLY A 186 -11.67 5.21 -3.05
CA GLY A 186 -12.11 5.31 -4.43
C GLY A 186 -13.34 4.44 -4.75
N PRO A 187 -14.11 4.79 -5.80
CA PRO A 187 -15.38 4.14 -6.12
C PRO A 187 -15.24 2.76 -6.77
N SER A 188 -14.03 2.32 -7.11
CA SER A 188 -13.77 1.06 -7.81
C SER A 188 -12.54 0.35 -7.22
N GLY A 189 -12.65 -0.97 -7.05
CA GLY A 189 -11.65 -1.81 -6.37
C GLY A 189 -11.73 -1.82 -4.84
N ASN A 190 -12.79 -1.24 -4.26
CA ASN A 190 -13.05 -1.30 -2.82
C ASN A 190 -13.92 -2.53 -2.47
N TYR A 191 -13.29 -3.53 -1.84
CA TYR A 191 -13.95 -4.77 -1.44
C TYR A 191 -14.24 -4.85 0.07
N LEU A 192 -13.96 -3.81 0.85
CA LEU A 192 -14.20 -3.79 2.30
C LEU A 192 -15.64 -4.20 2.69
N PRO A 193 -16.71 -3.81 1.96
CA PRO A 193 -18.07 -4.22 2.32
C PRO A 193 -18.32 -5.74 2.27
N ALA A 194 -17.50 -6.50 1.53
CA ALA A 194 -17.59 -7.96 1.49
C ALA A 194 -16.96 -8.63 2.72
N PHE A 195 -16.12 -7.91 3.45
CA PHE A 195 -15.50 -8.41 4.68
C PHE A 195 -16.28 -7.96 5.92
N GLY A 196 -16.76 -6.73 5.96
CA GLY A 196 -17.53 -6.25 7.11
C GLY A 196 -17.87 -4.76 7.07
N PRO A 197 -18.43 -4.22 8.17
CA PRO A 197 -18.92 -2.85 8.25
C PRO A 197 -17.77 -1.85 8.50
N TYR A 198 -16.91 -1.64 7.51
CA TYR A 198 -15.80 -0.67 7.60
C TYR A 198 -16.25 0.80 7.46
N PHE A 199 -17.44 1.04 6.90
CA PHE A 199 -17.96 2.37 6.63
C PHE A 199 -19.03 2.78 7.64
N THR A 200 -19.11 4.08 7.90
CA THR A 200 -20.18 4.68 8.71
C THR A 200 -21.29 5.21 7.79
N ASP A 201 -22.53 5.23 8.28
CA ASP A 201 -23.66 5.89 7.60
C ASP A 201 -23.65 7.43 7.74
N THR A 202 -22.61 8.02 8.34
CA THR A 202 -22.58 9.47 8.64
C THR A 202 -22.20 10.32 7.42
N HIS A 203 -21.35 9.79 6.55
CA HIS A 203 -20.82 10.50 5.40
C HIS A 203 -20.99 9.63 4.14
N HIS A 204 -21.55 10.22 3.09
CA HIS A 204 -21.74 9.58 1.79
C HIS A 204 -20.99 10.40 0.73
N THR A 205 -20.30 9.70 -0.16
CA THR A 205 -19.61 10.25 -1.35
C THR A 205 -20.43 10.00 -2.60
#